data_AF-A0A3C0FZP5-F1
#
_entry.id   AF-A0A3C0FZP5-F1
#
_cell.length_a   1.000
_cell.length_b   1.000
_cell.length_c   1.000
_cell.angle_alpha   90.00
_cell.angle_beta   90.00
_cell.angle_gamma   90.00
#
_symmetry.space_group_name_H-M   'P 1'
#
loop_
_entity.id
_entity.type
_entity.pdbx_description
1 polymer ?
#
loop_
_entity_poly.entity_id
_entity_poly.type
_entity_poly.pdbx_seq_one_letter_code
_entity_poly.pdbx_strand_id
1 'polypeptide(L)'
;MTRRLIDYRKLDHNLAALLIETYPYGYGDEDIITFKNINGDYVEAVELKTTDTLYLVKISKSLSNFIANFEENVGKELESSTPEEIMSSEDMTNALHLNFENEHEQELD
;
A
#
# COMPACT_ATOMS: atom_id res chain seq x y z
N MET A 1 -3.16 -16.39 10.10
CA MET A 1 -3.78 -15.64 9.01
C MET A 1 -4.16 -14.26 9.52
N THR A 2 -3.48 -13.24 9.01
CA THR A 2 -3.59 -11.87 9.50
C THR A 2 -4.68 -11.13 8.73
N ARG A 3 -5.47 -10.27 9.39
CA ARG A 3 -6.47 -9.40 8.73
C ARG A 3 -6.04 -7.95 8.85
N ARG A 4 -5.95 -7.24 7.73
CA ARG A 4 -5.49 -5.84 7.68
C ARG A 4 -6.50 -4.99 6.92
N LEU A 5 -7.02 -3.95 7.56
CA LEU A 5 -7.83 -2.92 6.89
C LEU A 5 -6.88 -1.85 6.34
N ILE A 6 -6.93 -1.60 5.04
CA ILE A 6 -6.08 -0.61 4.36
C ILE A 6 -6.92 0.33 3.50
N ASP A 7 -6.48 1.56 3.34
CA ASP A 7 -7.04 2.51 2.37
C ASP A 7 -6.28 2.38 1.05
N TYR A 8 -6.92 2.76 -0.07
CA TYR A 8 -6.32 2.72 -1.40
C TYR A 8 -4.98 3.47 -1.51
N ARG A 9 -4.78 4.52 -0.71
CA ARG A 9 -3.53 5.30 -0.68
C ARG A 9 -2.35 4.55 -0.05
N LYS A 10 -2.64 3.49 0.69
CA LYS A 10 -1.65 2.63 1.35
C LYS A 10 -1.56 1.26 0.66
N LEU A 11 -2.19 1.11 -0.51
CA LEU A 11 -1.95 -0.08 -1.31
C LEU A 11 -0.53 -0.02 -1.87
N ASP A 12 0.22 -1.08 -1.62
CA ASP A 12 1.45 -1.34 -2.33
C ASP A 12 1.15 -1.64 -3.81
N HIS A 13 2.09 -1.35 -4.71
CA HIS A 13 1.94 -1.62 -6.13
C HIS A 13 1.57 -3.08 -6.42
N ASN A 14 2.12 -4.03 -5.65
CA ASN A 14 1.79 -5.44 -5.81
C ASN A 14 0.34 -5.75 -5.42
N LEU A 15 -0.18 -5.11 -4.37
CA LEU A 15 -1.57 -5.27 -3.96
C LEU A 15 -2.52 -4.59 -4.95
N ALA A 16 -2.10 -3.47 -5.55
CA ALA A 16 -2.89 -2.74 -6.53
C ALA A 16 -3.04 -3.56 -7.81
N ALA A 17 -1.93 -4.10 -8.32
CA ALA A 17 -1.95 -5.04 -9.45
C ALA A 17 -2.85 -6.25 -9.15
N LEU A 18 -2.72 -6.86 -7.98
CA LEU A 18 -3.54 -8.00 -7.58
C LEU A 18 -5.03 -7.66 -7.51
N LEU A 19 -5.38 -6.45 -7.05
CA LEU A 19 -6.77 -5.97 -7.03
C LEU A 19 -7.36 -5.89 -8.44
N ILE A 20 -6.59 -5.38 -9.41
CA ILE A 20 -7.02 -5.28 -10.81
C ILE A 20 -7.08 -6.67 -11.47
N GLU A 21 -6.12 -7.55 -11.18
CA GLU A 21 -6.16 -8.93 -11.68
C GLU A 21 -7.35 -9.72 -11.13
N THR A 22 -7.74 -9.45 -9.87
CA THR A 22 -8.89 -10.10 -9.22
C THR A 22 -10.21 -9.51 -9.73
N TYR A 23 -10.25 -8.19 -9.95
CA TYR A 23 -11.44 -7.45 -10.35
C TYR A 23 -11.22 -6.67 -11.66
N PRO A 24 -10.95 -7.36 -12.79
CA PRO A 24 -10.65 -6.70 -14.07
C PRO A 24 -11.83 -5.92 -14.63
N TYR A 25 -13.05 -6.29 -14.23
CA TYR A 25 -14.30 -5.62 -14.61
C TYR A 25 -14.86 -4.74 -13.49
N GLY A 26 -14.09 -4.52 -12.42
CA GLY A 26 -14.55 -3.90 -11.18
C GLY A 26 -15.16 -4.90 -10.20
N TYR A 27 -15.57 -4.39 -9.04
CA TYR A 27 -16.20 -5.14 -7.96
C TYR A 27 -17.73 -4.95 -7.99
N GLY A 28 -18.48 -6.01 -7.70
CA GLY A 28 -19.94 -5.94 -7.57
C GLY A 28 -20.38 -5.71 -6.12
N ASP A 29 -21.68 -5.44 -5.90
CA ASP A 29 -22.24 -5.31 -4.55
C ASP A 29 -22.03 -6.57 -3.69
N GLU A 30 -21.92 -7.74 -4.34
CA GLU A 30 -21.67 -9.04 -3.68
C GLU A 30 -20.26 -9.15 -3.09
N ASP A 31 -19.30 -8.39 -3.61
CA ASP A 31 -17.92 -8.32 -3.13
C ASP A 31 -17.72 -7.27 -2.02
N ILE A 32 -18.74 -6.42 -1.79
CA ILE A 32 -18.66 -5.32 -0.84
C ILE A 32 -19.01 -5.82 0.56
N ILE A 33 -18.04 -5.69 1.45
CA ILE A 33 -18.23 -5.94 2.88
C ILE A 33 -18.49 -4.61 3.57
N THR A 34 -19.71 -4.46 4.08
CA THR A 34 -20.12 -3.29 4.86
C THR A 34 -20.14 -3.61 6.34
N PHE A 35 -19.39 -2.86 7.13
CA PHE A 35 -19.35 -3.01 8.59
C PHE A 35 -19.34 -1.65 9.28
N LYS A 36 -19.68 -1.64 10.57
CA LYS A 36 -19.70 -0.42 11.38
C LYS A 36 -18.38 -0.29 12.16
N ASN A 37 -17.73 0.86 12.08
CA ASN A 37 -16.52 1.12 12.87
C ASN A 37 -16.88 1.41 14.35
N ILE A 38 -15.86 1.61 15.19
CA ILE A 38 -16.05 1.96 16.62
C ILE A 38 -16.79 3.28 16.84
N ASN A 39 -16.73 4.21 15.88
CA ASN A 39 -17.38 5.52 15.93
C ASN A 39 -18.84 5.45 15.47
N GLY A 40 -19.28 4.32 14.92
CA GLY A 40 -20.61 4.14 14.40
C GLY A 40 -20.76 4.49 12.91
N ASP A 41 -19.68 4.73 12.18
CA ASP A 41 -19.74 4.98 10.74
C ASP A 41 -19.79 3.66 9.95
N TYR A 42 -20.52 3.67 8.84
CA TYR A 42 -20.50 2.59 7.86
C TYR A 42 -19.21 2.65 7.04
N VAL A 43 -18.48 1.54 7.03
CA VAL A 43 -17.26 1.35 6.25
C VAL A 43 -17.52 0.24 5.26
N GLU A 44 -17.27 0.54 4.00
CA GLU A 44 -17.40 -0.38 2.88
C GLU A 44 -15.98 -0.80 2.45
N ALA A 45 -15.74 -2.08 2.25
CA ALA A 45 -14.45 -2.60 1.84
C ALA A 45 -14.59 -3.83 0.92
N VAL A 46 -13.65 -4.02 0.00
CA VAL A 46 -13.49 -5.26 -0.78
C VAL A 46 -12.44 -6.16 -0.14
N GLU A 47 -12.60 -7.47 -0.27
CA GLU A 47 -11.60 -8.43 0.20
C GLU A 47 -10.53 -8.71 -0.87
N LEU A 48 -9.27 -8.75 -0.43
CA LEU A 48 -8.13 -9.13 -1.25
C LEU A 48 -7.31 -10.19 -0.50
N LYS A 49 -7.25 -11.39 -1.07
CA LYS A 49 -6.57 -12.54 -0.45
C LYS A 49 -5.13 -12.63 -0.95
N THR A 50 -4.19 -12.62 -0.01
CA THR A 50 -2.79 -12.98 -0.25
C THR A 50 -2.43 -14.24 0.52
N THR A 51 -1.23 -14.76 0.32
CA THR A 51 -0.77 -16.05 0.88
C THR A 51 -0.82 -16.11 2.40
N ASP A 52 -0.57 -15.01 3.11
CA ASP A 52 -0.56 -14.95 4.58
C ASP A 52 -1.61 -13.99 5.18
N THR A 53 -2.00 -12.96 4.40
CA THR A 53 -2.82 -11.85 4.89
C THR A 53 -4.08 -11.64 4.05
N LEU A 54 -5.20 -11.44 4.74
CA LEU A 54 -6.46 -10.98 4.16
C LEU A 54 -6.51 -9.45 4.29
N TYR A 55 -6.47 -8.76 3.16
CA TYR A 55 -6.60 -7.31 3.11
C TYR A 55 -8.07 -6.92 2.88
N LEU A 56 -8.54 -5.96 3.65
CA LEU A 56 -9.82 -5.29 3.44
C LEU A 56 -9.48 -3.90 2.91
N VAL A 57 -9.74 -3.69 1.63
CA VAL A 57 -9.45 -2.42 0.96
C VAL A 57 -10.68 -1.54 1.05
N LYS A 58 -10.58 -0.42 1.76
CA LYS A 58 -11.72 0.51 1.91
C LYS A 58 -12.13 1.09 0.56
N ILE A 59 -13.40 0.91 0.25
CA ILE A 59 -14.04 1.49 -0.91
C ILE A 59 -14.32 2.96 -0.60
N SER A 60 -13.85 3.81 -1.49
CA SER A 60 -14.15 5.24 -1.48
C SER A 60 -14.29 5.71 -2.92
N LYS A 61 -14.83 6.92 -3.13
CA LYS A 61 -14.92 7.52 -4.47
C LYS A 61 -13.58 7.53 -5.23
N SER A 62 -12.46 7.60 -4.51
CA SER A 62 -11.13 7.60 -5.10
C SER A 62 -10.68 6.22 -5.58
N LEU A 63 -11.11 5.12 -4.95
CA LEU A 63 -10.77 3.77 -5.39
C LEU A 63 -11.45 3.43 -6.71
N SER A 64 -12.73 3.77 -6.87
CA SER A 64 -13.46 3.54 -8.13
C SER A 64 -12.80 4.29 -9.29
N ASN A 65 -12.36 5.53 -9.02
CA ASN A 65 -11.62 6.30 -10.01
C ASN A 65 -10.22 5.72 -10.29
N PHE A 66 -9.54 5.17 -9.27
CA PHE A 66 -8.25 4.51 -9.43
C PHE A 66 -8.35 3.27 -10.32
N ILE A 67 -9.33 2.38 -10.09
CA ILE A 67 -9.52 1.18 -10.93
C ILE A 67 -9.87 1.56 -12.36
N ALA A 68 -10.77 2.54 -12.56
CA ALA A 68 -11.18 2.97 -13.89
C ALA A 68 -10.05 3.65 -14.69
N ASN A 69 -9.14 4.36 -14.02
CA ASN A 69 -8.03 5.04 -14.65
C ASN A 69 -6.68 4.31 -14.49
N PHE A 70 -6.64 3.11 -13.91
CA PHE A 70 -5.37 2.41 -13.62
C PHE A 70 -4.56 2.19 -14.90
N GLU A 71 -5.21 1.82 -16.00
CA GLU A 71 -4.55 1.66 -17.31
C GLU A 71 -3.89 2.95 -17.81
N GLU A 72 -4.50 4.12 -17.54
CA GLU A 72 -3.95 5.43 -17.87
C GLU A 72 -2.91 5.90 -16.83
N ASN A 73 -3.09 5.55 -15.55
CA ASN A 73 -2.26 5.99 -14.44
C ASN A 73 -0.98 5.18 -14.29
N VAL A 74 -0.95 3.91 -14.73
CA VAL A 74 0.29 3.13 -14.85
C VAL A 74 1.29 3.85 -15.76
N GLY A 75 0.83 4.61 -16.76
CA GLY A 75 1.69 5.45 -17.60
C GLY A 75 2.25 6.70 -16.90
N LYS A 76 1.62 7.19 -15.81
CA LYS A 76 2.02 8.41 -15.08
C LYS A 76 2.71 8.13 -13.74
N GLU A 77 2.40 7.02 -13.08
CA GLU A 77 2.97 6.65 -11.78
C GLU A 77 4.36 6.02 -11.89
N LEU A 78 4.81 5.66 -13.11
CA LEU A 78 6.20 5.31 -13.40
C LEU A 78 7.19 6.48 -13.23
N GLU A 79 6.71 7.73 -13.12
CA GLU A 79 7.56 8.91 -12.90
C GLU A 79 7.56 9.41 -11.44
N SER A 80 6.65 8.92 -10.58
CA SER A 80 6.47 9.46 -9.21
C SER A 80 7.15 8.64 -8.11
N SER A 81 7.81 7.53 -8.44
CA SER A 81 8.65 6.83 -7.46
C SER A 81 9.90 6.33 -8.16
N THR A 82 10.74 7.30 -8.58
CA THR A 82 12.14 6.96 -8.81
C THR A 82 12.74 6.53 -7.47
N PRO A 83 13.62 5.50 -7.45
CA PRO A 83 14.34 5.09 -6.25
C PRO A 83 15.05 6.25 -5.51
N GLU A 84 15.30 7.35 -6.22
CA GLU A 84 15.93 8.58 -5.72
C GLU A 84 15.13 9.27 -4.59
N GLU A 85 13.79 9.25 -4.62
CA GLU A 85 12.99 9.93 -3.59
C GLU A 85 12.88 9.10 -2.29
N ILE A 86 12.97 7.77 -2.40
CA ILE A 86 13.06 6.85 -1.25
C ILE A 86 14.42 7.03 -0.53
N MET A 87 15.47 7.37 -1.29
CA MET A 87 16.80 7.66 -0.74
C MET A 87 16.93 9.08 -0.13
N SER A 88 15.91 9.94 -0.31
CA SER A 88 15.90 11.33 0.16
C SER A 88 15.23 11.53 1.53
N SER A 89 14.63 10.47 2.12
CA SER A 89 14.21 10.54 3.52
C SER A 89 15.44 10.60 4.42
N GLU A 90 15.81 11.82 4.84
CA GLU A 90 16.89 12.14 5.79
C GLU A 90 16.81 11.35 7.12
N ASP A 91 15.69 10.69 7.40
CA ASP A 91 15.51 9.79 8.54
C ASP A 91 16.24 8.44 8.39
N MET A 92 16.46 7.93 7.16
CA MET A 92 17.12 6.64 6.95
C MET A 92 18.64 6.75 6.78
N THR A 93 19.13 7.91 6.32
CA THR A 93 20.57 8.21 6.22
C THR A 93 21.22 8.40 7.59
N ASN A 94 20.52 9.02 8.55
CA ASN A 94 21.03 9.18 9.91
C ASN A 94 21.21 7.85 10.66
N ALA A 95 20.30 6.89 10.47
CA ALA A 95 20.40 5.57 11.09
C ALA A 95 21.56 4.73 10.52
N LEU A 96 21.90 4.92 9.25
CA LEU A 96 23.06 4.27 8.62
C LEU A 96 24.37 4.94 9.06
N HIS A 97 24.42 6.27 9.18
CA HIS A 97 25.64 6.98 9.58
C HIS A 97 26.10 6.64 10.99
N LEU A 98 25.16 6.54 11.95
CA LEU A 98 25.46 6.15 13.33
C LEU A 98 25.96 4.70 13.48
N ASN A 99 25.59 3.82 12.55
CA ASN A 99 26.09 2.44 12.53
C ASN A 99 27.47 2.32 11.89
N PHE A 100 27.80 3.15 10.89
CA PHE A 100 29.12 3.12 10.24
C PHE A 100 30.23 3.75 11.09
N GLU A 101 29.93 4.75 11.93
CA GLU A 101 30.93 5.33 12.84
C GLU A 101 31.27 4.39 14.01
N ASN A 102 30.35 3.50 14.41
CA ASN A 102 30.55 2.64 15.58
C ASN A 102 31.34 1.35 15.28
N GLU A 103 31.56 1.01 14.00
CA GLU A 103 32.35 -0.18 13.60
C GLU A 103 33.84 0.13 13.36
N HIS A 104 34.27 1.39 13.36
CA HIS A 104 35.65 1.77 12.98
C HIS A 104 36.61 2.04 14.15
N GLU A 105 36.17 1.98 15.42
CA GLU A 105 37.02 2.22 16.61
C GLU A 105 37.38 0.96 17.43
N GLN A 106 37.15 -0.25 16.91
CA GLN A 106 37.56 -1.51 17.58
C GLN A 106 38.61 -2.33 16.84
N GLU A 107 39.56 -1.68 16.17
CA GLU A 107 40.87 -2.28 15.90
C GLU A 107 41.93 -1.18 15.99
N LEU A 108 42.48 -0.97 17.19
CA LEU A 108 43.81 -0.43 17.48
C LEU A 108 43.93 -0.21 19.02
N ASP A 109 44.17 -1.31 19.74
CA ASP A 109 45.30 -1.50 20.69
C ASP A 109 45.29 -2.94 21.22
#